data_AF-A0A2V5RNV5-F1
#
_entry.id   AF-A0A2V5RNV5-F1
#
_cell.length_a   1.000
_cell.length_b   1.000
_cell.length_c   1.000
_cell.angle_alpha   90.00
_cell.angle_beta   90.00
_cell.angle_gamma   90.00
#
_symmetry.space_group_name_H-M   'P 1'
#
loop_
_entity.id
_entity.type
_entity.pdbx_description
1 polymer ?
#
loop_
_entity_poly.entity_id
_entity_poly.type
_entity_poly.pdbx_seq_one_letter_code
_entity_poly.pdbx_strand_id
1 'polypeptide(L)' 'MSRRRRVYKKEEHVDSRYGSPAVARLISTVMKRGKKSLAERIVYTAIE' A
#
# COMPACT_ATOMS: atom_id res chain seq x y z
N MET A 1 12.05 -11.41 11.51
CA MET A 1 12.25 -10.89 12.87
C MET A 1 13.67 -10.36 13.00
N SER A 2 13.84 -9.13 13.47
CA SER A 2 15.16 -8.49 13.58
C SER A 2 15.69 -8.61 15.01
N ARG A 3 16.92 -9.13 15.15
CA ARG A 3 17.72 -9.06 16.38
C ARG A 3 18.52 -7.74 16.50
N ARG A 4 18.36 -6.81 15.56
CA ARG A 4 19.12 -5.53 15.50
C ARG A 4 18.42 -4.41 16.28
N ARG A 5 19.21 -3.49 16.84
CA ARG A 5 18.77 -2.35 17.68
C ARG A 5 17.84 -1.34 16.97
N ARG A 6 17.88 -1.23 15.64
CA ARG A 6 17.04 -0.27 14.88
C ARG A 6 16.49 -0.89 13.61
N VAL A 7 15.26 -0.52 13.26
CA VAL A 7 14.59 -0.87 12.01
C VAL A 7 14.37 0.42 11.23
N TYR A 8 14.86 0.45 9.99
CA TYR A 8 14.62 1.56 9.07
C TYR A 8 13.26 1.39 8.40
N LYS A 9 12.51 2.49 8.30
CA LYS A 9 11.23 2.50 7.58
C LYS A 9 11.52 2.39 6.08
N LYS A 10 10.68 1.63 5.37
CA LYS A 10 10.70 1.61 3.91
C LYS A 10 10.13 2.93 3.38
N GLU A 11 10.59 3.33 2.20
CA GLU A 11 10.02 4.46 1.48
C GLU A 11 8.55 4.17 1.15
N GLU A 12 7.69 5.17 1.37
CA GLU A 12 6.27 5.08 1.03
C GLU A 12 6.09 5.47 -0.44
N HIS A 13 5.57 4.56 -1.24
CA HIS A 13 5.14 4.90 -2.60
C HIS A 13 3.82 5.67 -2.53
N VAL A 14 3.70 6.69 -3.36
CA VAL A 14 2.49 7.48 -3.49
C VAL A 14 1.56 6.81 -4.51
N ASP A 15 0.25 6.95 -4.30
CA ASP A 15 -0.76 6.38 -5.19
C ASP A 15 -0.80 7.09 -6.55
N SER A 16 -0.92 6.36 -7.65
CA SER A 16 -0.92 6.93 -9.00
C SER A 16 -2.21 7.67 -9.36
N ARG A 17 -3.35 7.34 -8.72
CA ARG A 17 -4.65 7.92 -9.08
C ARG A 17 -4.96 9.16 -8.23
N TYR A 18 -4.73 9.06 -6.92
CA TYR A 18 -5.07 10.12 -5.96
C TYR A 18 -3.87 10.90 -5.43
N GLY A 19 -2.63 10.51 -5.77
CA GLY A 19 -1.44 11.19 -5.27
C GLY A 19 -1.30 11.14 -3.74
N SER A 20 -2.02 10.24 -3.07
CA SER A 20 -2.11 10.18 -1.61
C SER A 20 -1.31 9.00 -1.04
N PRO A 21 -0.38 9.23 -0.10
CA PRO A 21 0.33 8.16 0.61
C PRO A 21 -0.63 7.24 1.40
N ALA A 22 -1.75 7.79 1.88
CA ALA A 22 -2.73 7.02 2.63
C ALA A 22 -3.42 5.96 1.76
N VAL A 23 -3.76 6.30 0.51
CA VAL A 23 -4.38 5.38 -0.44
C VAL A 23 -3.40 4.28 -0.85
N ALA A 24 -2.14 4.62 -1.09
CA ALA A 24 -1.11 3.63 -1.42
C ALA A 24 -0.85 2.62 -0.28
N ARG A 25 -0.85 3.10 0.97
CA ARG A 25 -0.78 2.24 2.16
C ARG A 25 -2.01 1.33 2.27
N LEU A 26 -3.20 1.86 1.98
CA LEU A 26 -4.44 1.07 1.98
C LEU A 26 -4.41 -0.04 0.93
N ILE A 27 -4.02 0.27 -0.32
CA ILE A 27 -3.85 -0.72 -1.39
C ILE A 27 -2.87 -1.82 -0.96
N SER A 28 -1.72 -1.44 -0.40
CA SER A 28 -0.71 -2.39 0.08
C SER A 28 -1.21 -3.28 1.21
N THR A 29 -2.10 -2.76 2.06
CA THR A 29 -2.70 -3.50 3.18
C THR A 29 -3.79 -4.48 2.70
N VAL A 30 -4.60 -4.07 1.72
CA VAL A 30 -5.65 -4.92 1.12
C VAL A 30 -5.06 -5.99 0.21
N MET A 31 -3.89 -5.75 -0.39
CA MET A 31 -3.27 -6.65 -1.35
C MET A 31 -2.94 -8.03 -0.76
N LYS A 32 -3.56 -9.06 -1.35
CA LYS A 32 -3.27 -10.47 -1.03
C LYS A 32 -2.52 -11.13 -2.17
N ARG A 33 -1.53 -11.97 -1.82
CA ARG A 33 -0.74 -12.77 -2.78
C ARG A 33 -0.06 -11.93 -3.89
N GLY A 34 0.28 -10.67 -3.61
CA GLY A 34 0.93 -9.77 -4.58
C GLY A 34 0.02 -9.27 -5.71
N LYS A 35 -1.30 -9.46 -5.61
CA LYS A 35 -2.26 -9.03 -6.65
C LYS A 35 -2.54 -7.52 -6.58
N LYS A 36 -1.59 -6.70 -7.05
CA LYS A 36 -1.68 -5.23 -6.99
C LYS A 36 -2.87 -4.66 -7.77
N SER A 37 -3.03 -5.06 -9.03
CA SER A 37 -4.13 -4.56 -9.88
C SER A 37 -5.53 -4.86 -9.31
N LEU A 38 -5.71 -6.04 -8.67
CA LEU A 38 -6.97 -6.38 -8.03
C LEU A 38 -7.19 -5.55 -6.75
N ALA A 39 -6.14 -5.33 -5.96
CA ALA A 39 -6.22 -4.49 -4.76
C ALA A 39 -6.52 -3.02 -5.09
N GLU A 40 -5.87 -2.48 -6.13
CA GLU A 40 -6.14 -1.13 -6.66
C GLU A 40 -7.61 -1.00 -7.08
N ARG A 41 -8.11 -1.98 -7.87
CA ARG A 41 -9.52 -2.01 -8.26
C ARG A 41 -10.46 -1.97 -7.07
N ILE A 42 -10.28 -2.87 -6.10
CA ILE A 42 -11.14 -2.93 -4.90
C ILE A 42 -11.14 -1.60 -4.14
N VAL A 43 -9.96 -1.02 -3.91
CA VAL A 43 -9.84 0.22 -3.14
C VAL A 43 -10.48 1.39 -3.88
N TYR A 44 -10.21 1.53 -5.18
CA TYR A 44 -10.80 2.61 -5.97
C TYR A 44 -12.32 2.49 -6.08
N THR A 45 -12.85 1.28 -6.31
CA THR A 45 -14.31 1.05 -6.35
C THR A 45 -15.01 1.22 -5.01
N ALA A 46 -14.27 1.29 -3.90
CA ALA A 46 -14.83 1.53 -2.57
C ALA A 46 -14.77 3.00 -2.15
N ILE A 47 -13.97 3.81 -2.85
CA ILE A 47 -13.86 5.26 -2.65
C ILE A 47 -14.86 6.00 -3.55
N GLU A 48 -15.03 5.49 -4.79
CA GLU A 48 -16.10 5.90 -5.72
C GLU A 48 -17.45 5.30 -5.30
#